data_AF-A0A934GIQ2-F1
#
_entry.id   AF-A0A934GIQ2-F1
#
_cell.length_a   1.000
_cell.length_b   1.000
_cell.length_c   1.000
_cell.angle_alpha   90.00
_cell.angle_beta   90.00
_cell.angle_gamma   90.00
#
_symmetry.space_group_name_H-M   'P 1'
#
loop_
_entity.id
_entity.type
_entity.pdbx_description
1 polymer ?
#
loop_
_entity_poly.entity_id
_entity_poly.type
_entity_poly.pdbx_seq_one_letter_code
_entity_poly.pdbx_strand_id
1 'polypeptide(L)'
;MNEAPPDQEEKERKKGEIITLARELSESQESFPFPGIESGSYEKLKAADEEFPGFVTPIDELIVRFESEGMKVALGEYPDSGNVFILPSQSNDIEMDSILPRHLRPEATDEKLNELILLSKEQK
;
A
#
# COMPACT_ATOMS: atom_id res chain seq x y z
N MET A 1 -26.28 -25.30 -5.64
CA MET A 1 -24.93 -24.72 -5.65
C MET A 1 -25.14 -23.28 -6.11
N ASN A 2 -24.98 -22.30 -5.23
CA ASN A 2 -25.12 -20.89 -5.61
C ASN A 2 -23.74 -20.44 -6.09
N GLU A 3 -23.59 -20.26 -7.40
CA GLU A 3 -22.45 -19.57 -7.98
C GLU A 3 -22.50 -18.11 -7.53
N ALA A 4 -21.35 -17.54 -7.17
CA ALA A 4 -21.27 -16.14 -6.82
C ALA A 4 -21.57 -15.29 -8.07
N PRO A 5 -22.24 -14.14 -7.95
CA PRO A 5 -22.41 -13.24 -9.09
C PRO A 5 -21.05 -12.90 -9.71
N PRO A 6 -20.97 -12.72 -11.04
CA PRO A 6 -19.70 -12.56 -11.76
C PRO A 6 -18.80 -11.42 -11.21
N ASP A 7 -19.41 -10.35 -10.70
CA ASP A 7 -18.69 -9.23 -10.07
C ASP A 7 -18.01 -9.61 -8.74
N GLN A 8 -18.54 -10.61 -8.03
CA GLN A 8 -17.99 -11.11 -6.78
C GLN A 8 -16.83 -12.07 -7.04
N GLU A 9 -16.92 -12.91 -8.07
CA GLU A 9 -15.81 -13.78 -8.49
C GLU A 9 -14.60 -12.96 -8.95
N GLU A 10 -14.83 -11.88 -9.72
CA GLU A 10 -13.74 -11.01 -10.16
C GLU A 10 -13.06 -10.29 -8.97
N LYS A 11 -13.84 -9.81 -7.99
CA LYS A 11 -13.31 -9.18 -6.78
C LYS A 11 -12.47 -10.14 -5.93
N GLU A 12 -12.95 -11.37 -5.72
CA GLU A 12 -12.21 -12.39 -4.97
C GLU A 12 -10.92 -12.80 -5.71
N ARG A 13 -10.96 -12.89 -7.05
CA ARG A 13 -9.76 -13.14 -7.86
C ARG A 13 -8.73 -12.02 -7.69
N LYS A 14 -9.13 -10.75 -7.86
CA LYS A 14 -8.23 -9.60 -7.69
C LYS A 14 -7.68 -9.52 -6.27
N LYS A 15 -8.49 -9.83 -5.26
CA LYS A 15 -8.04 -9.91 -3.87
C LYS A 15 -6.97 -10.98 -3.69
N GLY A 16 -7.16 -12.17 -4.26
CA GLY A 16 -6.17 -13.24 -4.26
C GLY A 16 -4.84 -12.83 -4.92
N GLU A 17 -4.90 -12.12 -6.04
CA GLU A 17 -3.73 -11.58 -6.73
C GLU A 17 -2.97 -10.56 -5.89
N ILE A 18 -3.67 -9.61 -5.26
CA ILE A 18 -3.06 -8.65 -4.33
C ILE A 18 -2.37 -9.35 -3.16
N ILE A 19 -3.03 -10.33 -2.53
CA ILE A 19 -2.45 -11.07 -1.40
C ILE A 19 -1.19 -11.82 -1.82
N THR A 20 -1.21 -12.42 -3.01
CA THR A 20 -0.07 -13.19 -3.54
C THR A 20 1.11 -12.26 -3.81
N LEU A 21 0.89 -11.17 -4.56
CA LEU A 21 1.94 -10.18 -4.86
C LEU A 21 2.51 -9.56 -3.57
N ALA A 22 1.64 -9.19 -2.63
CA ALA A 22 2.07 -8.58 -1.38
C ALA A 22 2.90 -9.52 -0.52
N ARG A 23 2.61 -10.84 -0.51
CA ARG A 23 3.47 -11.83 0.15
C ARG A 23 4.83 -11.92 -0.51
N GLU A 24 4.87 -12.09 -1.82
CA GLU A 24 6.14 -12.22 -2.55
C GLU A 24 7.03 -10.99 -2.31
N LEU A 25 6.45 -9.79 -2.39
CA LEU A 25 7.16 -8.54 -2.15
C LEU A 25 7.60 -8.39 -0.69
N SER A 26 6.76 -8.77 0.28
CA SER A 26 7.12 -8.67 1.70
C SER A 26 8.18 -9.70 2.11
N GLU A 27 8.08 -10.94 1.64
CA GLU A 27 9.01 -12.03 1.92
C GLU A 27 10.38 -11.84 1.28
N SER A 28 10.46 -11.11 0.15
CA SER A 28 11.73 -10.73 -0.46
C SER A 28 12.60 -9.87 0.47
N GLN A 29 11.97 -9.17 1.43
CA GLN A 29 12.61 -8.16 2.29
C GLN A 29 13.35 -7.07 1.51
N GLU A 30 13.00 -6.88 0.23
CA GLU A 30 13.61 -5.87 -0.61
C GLU A 30 13.15 -4.46 -0.21
N SER A 31 14.07 -3.51 -0.34
CA SER A 31 13.76 -2.09 -0.27
C SER A 31 13.57 -1.56 -1.68
N PHE A 32 12.44 -0.91 -1.91
CA PHE A 32 12.08 -0.34 -3.20
C PHE A 32 12.31 1.18 -3.17
N PRO A 33 12.76 1.78 -4.29
CA PRO A 33 12.74 3.24 -4.44
C PRO A 33 11.31 3.76 -4.33
N PHE A 34 11.14 4.91 -3.65
CA PHE A 34 9.84 5.54 -3.52
C PHE A 34 9.39 6.19 -4.84
N PRO A 35 8.27 5.75 -5.45
CA PRO A 35 7.77 6.32 -6.71
C PRO A 35 7.03 7.66 -6.52
N GLY A 36 6.89 8.11 -5.27
CA GLY A 36 6.08 9.27 -4.92
C GLY A 36 4.59 8.92 -4.70
N ILE A 37 3.86 9.91 -4.20
CA ILE A 37 2.42 9.82 -3.92
C ILE A 37 1.63 10.43 -5.09
N GLU A 38 0.48 9.83 -5.41
CA GLU A 38 -0.50 10.44 -6.30
C GLU A 38 -1.06 11.72 -5.66
N SER A 39 -1.16 12.82 -6.42
CA SER A 39 -1.57 14.13 -5.89
C SER A 39 -2.89 14.08 -5.12
N GLY A 40 -3.91 13.42 -5.68
CA GLY A 40 -5.22 13.26 -5.04
C GLY A 40 -5.20 12.38 -3.79
N SER A 41 -4.18 11.54 -3.61
CA SER A 41 -3.95 10.79 -2.37
C SER A 41 -3.20 11.63 -1.35
N TYR A 42 -2.18 12.39 -1.77
CA TYR A 42 -1.46 13.32 -0.90
C TYR A 42 -2.40 14.31 -0.22
N GLU A 43 -3.27 14.97 -0.99
CA GLU A 43 -4.23 15.95 -0.43
C GLU A 43 -5.13 15.34 0.64
N LYS A 44 -5.56 14.08 0.46
CA LYS A 44 -6.42 13.38 1.43
C LYS A 44 -5.67 12.99 2.69
N LEU A 45 -4.44 12.48 2.54
CA LEU A 45 -3.58 12.13 3.67
C LEU A 45 -3.24 13.38 4.47
N LYS A 46 -2.86 14.46 3.78
CA LYS A 46 -2.56 15.75 4.41
C LYS A 46 -3.75 16.32 5.18
N ALA A 47 -4.95 16.27 4.59
CA ALA A 47 -6.17 16.71 5.27
C ALA A 47 -6.47 15.86 6.51
N ALA A 48 -6.26 14.55 6.46
CA ALA A 48 -6.45 13.67 7.62
C ALA A 48 -5.47 13.98 8.75
N ASP A 49 -4.20 14.30 8.44
CA ASP A 49 -3.20 14.70 9.44
C ASP A 49 -3.60 16.00 10.16
N GLU A 50 -4.17 16.96 9.41
CA GLU A 50 -4.64 18.24 9.94
C GLU A 50 -5.92 18.09 10.77
N GLU A 51 -6.82 17.19 10.39
CA GLU A 51 -8.05 16.89 11.13
C GLU A 51 -7.79 16.10 12.41
N PHE A 52 -6.82 15.17 12.38
CA PHE A 52 -6.48 14.26 13.48
C PHE A 52 -4.98 14.35 13.86
N PRO A 53 -4.51 15.50 14.37
CA PRO A 53 -3.09 15.70 14.66
C PRO A 53 -2.57 14.71 15.72
N GLY A 54 -1.46 14.03 15.40
CA GLY A 54 -0.81 13.06 16.27
C GLY A 54 -1.44 11.66 16.26
N PHE A 55 -2.42 11.41 15.39
CA PHE A 55 -3.01 10.07 15.23
C PHE A 55 -2.13 9.13 14.39
N VAL A 56 -1.39 9.68 13.42
CA VAL A 56 -0.39 9.00 12.59
C VAL A 56 0.82 9.92 12.40
N THR A 57 1.92 9.36 11.89
CA THR A 57 3.09 10.16 11.49
C THR A 57 2.67 11.10 10.34
N PRO A 58 2.95 12.41 10.40
CA PRO A 58 2.56 13.35 9.34
C PRO A 58 3.08 12.93 7.97
N ILE A 59 2.26 13.10 6.93
CA ILE A 59 2.56 12.60 5.59
C ILE A 59 3.84 13.22 5.00
N ASP A 60 4.11 14.49 5.31
CA ASP A 60 5.34 15.16 4.83
C ASP A 60 6.59 14.54 5.47
N GLU A 61 6.51 14.10 6.73
CA GLU A 61 7.60 13.39 7.40
C GLU A 61 7.76 11.98 6.82
N LEU A 62 6.65 11.28 6.56
CA LEU A 62 6.67 9.98 5.90
C LEU A 62 7.28 10.05 4.50
N ILE A 63 6.96 11.07 3.70
CA ILE A 63 7.56 11.27 2.38
C ILE A 63 9.08 11.40 2.49
N VAL A 64 9.59 12.22 3.41
CA VAL A 64 11.05 12.36 3.63
C VAL A 64 11.69 11.02 4.00
N ARG A 65 11.02 10.22 4.82
CA ARG A 65 11.49 8.88 5.20
C ARG A 65 11.46 7.91 4.03
N PHE A 66 10.40 7.90 3.22
CA PHE A 66 10.34 7.07 2.02
C PHE A 66 11.43 7.43 1.00
N GLU A 67 11.71 8.72 0.82
CA GLU A 67 12.76 9.19 -0.09
C GLU A 67 14.18 8.82 0.38
N SER A 68 14.40 8.83 1.70
CA SER A 68 15.73 8.59 2.28
C SER A 68 16.01 7.11 2.61
N GLU A 69 15.01 6.37 3.05
CA GLU A 69 15.12 4.98 3.48
C GLU A 69 14.73 3.99 2.37
N GLY A 70 13.99 4.46 1.36
CA GLY A 70 13.21 3.59 0.50
C GLY A 70 11.92 3.13 1.19
N MET A 71 11.21 2.21 0.56
CA MET A 71 9.98 1.65 1.09
C MET A 71 9.99 0.12 1.07
N LYS A 72 9.11 -0.49 1.86
CA LYS A 72 8.86 -1.93 1.85
C LYS A 72 7.37 -2.22 1.88
N VAL A 73 7.01 -3.40 1.38
CA VAL A 73 5.66 -3.95 1.49
C VAL A 73 5.53 -4.70 2.81
N ALA A 74 4.49 -4.41 3.57
CA ALA A 74 4.13 -5.11 4.79
C ALA A 74 2.70 -5.62 4.72
N LEU A 75 2.47 -6.75 5.39
CA LEU A 75 1.17 -7.36 5.55
C LEU A 75 0.62 -6.99 6.93
N GLY A 76 -0.69 -6.75 7.02
CA GLY A 76 -1.36 -6.59 8.30
C GLY A 76 -1.40 -7.88 9.13
N GLU A 77 -1.97 -7.78 10.33
CA GLU A 77 -2.13 -8.91 11.28
C GLU A 77 -2.84 -10.12 10.65
N TYR A 78 -3.72 -9.88 9.68
CA TYR A 78 -4.43 -10.91 8.93
C TYR A 78 -4.04 -10.85 7.45
N PRO A 79 -2.94 -11.52 7.01
CA PRO A 79 -2.48 -11.48 5.62
C PRO A 79 -3.52 -11.92 4.58
N ASP A 80 -4.41 -12.84 4.94
CA ASP A 80 -5.50 -13.33 4.06
C ASP A 80 -6.64 -12.31 3.89
N SER A 81 -6.64 -11.23 4.69
CA SER A 81 -7.66 -10.17 4.58
C SER A 81 -7.44 -9.26 3.37
N GLY A 82 -6.23 -9.24 2.80
CA GLY A 82 -5.84 -8.28 1.76
C GLY A 82 -5.41 -6.93 2.32
N ASN A 83 -5.21 -6.80 3.64
CA ASN A 83 -4.63 -5.61 4.25
C ASN A 83 -3.13 -5.53 3.95
N VAL A 84 -2.80 -4.74 2.93
CA VAL A 84 -1.45 -4.49 2.46
C VAL A 84 -1.07 -3.05 2.74
N PHE A 85 0.13 -2.87 3.29
CA PHE A 85 0.67 -1.60 3.73
C PHE A 85 2.03 -1.34 3.10
N ILE A 86 2.36 -0.06 2.94
CA ILE A 86 3.67 0.43 2.50
C ILE A 86 4.25 1.23 3.66
N LEU A 87 5.48 0.89 4.06
CA LEU A 87 6.20 1.55 5.15
C LEU A 87 7.58 2.01 4.68
N PRO A 88 8.18 3.03 5.32
CA PRO A 88 9.61 3.30 5.19
C PRO A 88 10.39 2.01 5.48
N SER A 89 11.44 1.72 4.73
CA SER A 89 12.13 0.42 4.82
C SER A 89 12.62 0.08 6.22
N GLN A 90 12.99 1.09 7.03
CA GLN A 90 13.49 0.89 8.39
C GLN A 90 12.39 0.94 9.45
N SER A 91 11.15 1.30 9.10
CA SER A 91 10.02 1.31 10.04
C SER A 91 9.44 -0.08 10.27
N ASN A 92 9.01 -0.38 11.49
CA ASN A 92 8.14 -1.53 11.79
C ASN A 92 6.80 -1.10 12.39
N ASP A 93 6.51 0.20 12.41
CA ASP A 93 5.28 0.76 12.96
C ASP A 93 4.21 0.88 11.87
N ILE A 94 3.44 -0.20 11.69
CA ILE A 94 2.38 -0.23 10.68
C ILE A 94 1.25 0.74 11.05
N GLU A 95 1.01 0.99 12.33
CA GLU A 95 -0.11 1.84 12.76
C GLU A 95 0.16 3.31 12.42
N MET A 96 1.39 3.78 12.68
CA MET A 96 1.74 5.19 12.51
C MET A 96 2.37 5.51 11.16
N ASP A 97 3.14 4.58 10.57
CA ASP A 97 4.00 4.87 9.41
C ASP A 97 3.51 4.26 8.10
N SER A 98 2.29 3.72 8.06
CA SER A 98 1.78 3.07 6.86
C SER A 98 0.96 3.97 5.94
N ILE A 99 1.13 3.73 4.64
CA ILE A 99 0.18 4.15 3.61
C ILE A 99 -0.30 2.92 2.83
N LEU A 100 -1.36 3.08 2.05
CA LEU A 100 -1.88 2.00 1.20
C LEU A 100 -1.20 2.03 -0.18
N PRO A 101 -1.00 0.87 -0.84
CA PRO A 101 -0.38 0.82 -2.18
C PRO A 101 -1.08 1.72 -3.20
N ARG A 102 -2.41 1.85 -3.11
CA ARG A 102 -3.22 2.73 -3.98
C ARG A 102 -2.85 4.21 -3.90
N HIS A 103 -2.14 4.65 -2.85
CA HIS A 103 -1.71 6.04 -2.69
C HIS A 103 -0.46 6.36 -3.53
N LEU A 104 0.30 5.35 -3.96
CA LEU A 104 1.52 5.52 -4.75
C LEU A 104 1.21 5.85 -6.22
N ARG A 105 2.21 6.41 -6.91
CA ARG A 105 2.19 6.54 -8.38
C ARG A 105 2.50 5.20 -9.06
N PRO A 106 1.80 4.84 -10.14
CA PRO A 106 2.03 3.59 -10.89
C PRO A 106 3.25 3.70 -11.84
N GLU A 107 4.39 4.08 -11.28
CA GLU A 107 5.67 4.28 -11.98
C GLU A 107 6.82 3.66 -11.17
N ALA A 108 6.51 2.64 -10.36
CA ALA A 108 7.51 1.88 -9.65
C ALA A 108 8.42 1.14 -10.64
N THR A 109 9.73 1.10 -10.34
CA THR A 109 10.71 0.40 -11.18
C THR A 109 10.51 -1.11 -11.16
N ASP A 110 10.00 -1.64 -10.05
CA ASP A 110 9.68 -3.07 -9.93
C ASP A 110 8.29 -3.36 -10.51
N GLU A 111 8.23 -4.36 -11.39
CA GLU A 111 7.01 -4.71 -12.14
C GLU A 111 5.89 -5.23 -11.21
N LYS A 112 6.25 -6.07 -10.22
CA LYS A 112 5.28 -6.67 -9.27
C LYS A 112 4.70 -5.62 -8.33
N LEU A 113 5.54 -4.70 -7.86
CA LEU A 113 5.12 -3.55 -7.08
C LEU A 113 4.21 -2.64 -7.90
N ASN A 114 4.53 -2.40 -9.17
CA ASN A 114 3.68 -1.58 -10.02
C ASN A 114 2.30 -2.24 -10.25
N GLU A 115 2.28 -3.55 -10.46
CA GLU A 115 1.05 -4.34 -10.57
C GLU A 115 0.22 -4.28 -9.27
N LEU A 116 0.85 -4.42 -8.11
CA LEU A 116 0.19 -4.27 -6.81
C LEU A 116 -0.48 -2.88 -6.65
N ILE A 117 0.20 -1.81 -7.07
CA ILE A 117 -0.32 -0.45 -7.03
C ILE A 117 -1.56 -0.32 -7.91
N LEU A 118 -1.49 -0.83 -9.15
CA LEU A 118 -2.59 -0.77 -10.11
C LEU A 118 -3.81 -1.55 -9.61
N LEU A 119 -3.63 -2.81 -9.19
CA LEU A 119 -4.71 -3.64 -8.64
C LEU A 119 -5.38 -2.99 -7.42
N SER A 120 -4.58 -2.36 -6.54
CA SER A 120 -5.09 -1.68 -5.35
C SER A 120 -5.93 -0.45 -5.66
N LYS A 121 -5.69 0.23 -6.79
CA LYS A 121 -6.50 1.38 -7.24
C LYS A 121 -7.88 0.96 -7.75
N GLU A 122 -8.01 -0.26 -8.27
CA GLU A 122 -9.27 -0.79 -8.82
C GLU A 122 -10.27 -1.24 -7.74
N GLN A 123 -9.83 -1.45 -6.49
CA GLN A 123 -10.69 -1.90 -5.39
C GLN A 123 -11.54 -0.78 -4.74
N LYS A 124 -11.88 0.26 -5.49
CA LYS A 124 -12.53 1.47 -4.97
C LYS A 124 -14.06 1.38 -4.91
#